data_AF-A0A5C7GU42-F1
#
_entry.id   AF-A0A5C7GU42-F1
#
_cell.length_a   1.000
_cell.length_b   1.000
_cell.length_c   1.000
_cell.angle_alpha   90.00
_cell.angle_beta   90.00
_cell.angle_gamma   90.00
#
_symmetry.space_group_name_H-M   'P 1'
#
loop_
_entity.id
_entity.type
_entity.pdbx_description
1 polymer ?
#
loop_
_entity_poly.entity_id
_entity_poly.type
_entity_poly.pdbx_seq_one_letter_code
_entity_poly.pdbx_strand_id
1 'polypeptide(L)'
;MGNLPVDSAMVELKLTSLERMQKYSQVADLPFPSPCLGLSKEEQKTLRTGVYYGSSAYGVLPDTGKLFTGLFETTVKNLKPLLDSPKKMADFLSKSLFFISIGNADISTSYDFLDNTMKQQTPFPKFAHAISQKFSDIIKDSMDFFMQNSRPSYPSMSMSSKDKIRELLQDAIASQPEIV
;
A
#
# COMPACT_ATOMS: atom_id res chain seq x y z
N MET A 1 -15.47 21.80 21.03
CA MET A 1 -14.30 21.12 20.45
C MET A 1 -13.76 20.17 21.49
N GLY A 2 -14.01 18.86 21.33
CA GLY A 2 -13.52 17.84 22.26
C GLY A 2 -12.12 17.41 21.84
N ASN A 3 -11.14 17.61 22.72
CA ASN A 3 -9.80 17.05 22.54
C ASN A 3 -9.88 15.53 22.55
N LEU A 4 -9.49 14.89 21.45
CA LEU A 4 -9.24 13.45 21.41
C LEU A 4 -8.15 13.10 22.44
N PRO A 5 -8.32 12.08 23.30
CA PRO A 5 -7.35 11.76 24.34
C PRO A 5 -6.05 11.25 23.70
N VAL A 6 -4.94 11.86 24.08
CA VAL A 6 -3.56 11.48 23.68
C VAL A 6 -3.28 9.98 23.95
N ASP A 7 -3.97 9.38 24.93
CA ASP A 7 -3.89 7.96 25.24
C ASP A 7 -4.42 7.05 24.13
N SER A 8 -5.43 7.46 23.36
CA SER A 8 -5.96 6.65 22.25
C SER A 8 -4.92 6.51 21.12
N ALA A 9 -4.17 7.58 20.84
CA ALA A 9 -3.11 7.56 19.84
C ALA A 9 -1.90 6.73 20.31
N MET A 10 -1.59 6.75 21.61
CA MET A 10 -0.52 5.93 22.20
C MET A 10 -0.85 4.43 22.25
N VAL A 11 -2.11 4.06 22.47
CA VAL A 11 -2.57 2.66 22.41
C VAL A 11 -2.50 2.12 20.98
N GLU A 12 -2.81 2.95 19.99
CA GLU A 12 -2.76 2.58 18.56
C GLU A 12 -1.33 2.35 18.04
N LEU A 13 -0.34 3.00 18.65
CA LEU A 13 1.10 2.81 18.37
C LEU A 13 1.67 1.50 18.92
N LYS A 14 1.02 0.85 19.90
CA LYS A 14 1.50 -0.42 20.50
C LYS A 14 1.00 -1.69 19.81
N LEU A 15 0.01 -1.56 18.93
CA LEU A 15 -0.53 -2.72 18.20
C LEU A 15 0.45 -3.16 17.11
N THR A 16 0.51 -4.47 16.87
CA THR A 16 1.14 -5.03 15.68
C THR A 16 0.34 -4.63 14.42
N SER A 17 0.96 -4.73 13.24
CA SER A 17 0.25 -4.48 11.98
C SER A 17 -0.93 -5.44 11.77
N LEU A 18 -0.85 -6.64 12.32
CA LEU A 18 -1.91 -7.64 12.29
C LEU A 18 -3.11 -7.21 13.15
N GLU A 19 -2.86 -6.79 14.39
CA GLU A 19 -3.92 -6.33 15.30
C GLU A 19 -4.59 -5.04 14.80
N ARG A 20 -3.81 -4.12 14.21
CA ARG A 20 -4.37 -2.94 13.55
C ARG A 20 -5.33 -3.33 12.43
N MET A 21 -4.92 -4.26 11.57
CA MET A 21 -5.76 -4.74 10.48
C MET A 21 -7.02 -5.43 10.99
N GLN A 22 -6.93 -6.25 12.05
CA GLN A 22 -8.11 -6.86 12.69
C GLN A 22 -9.11 -5.80 13.14
N LYS A 23 -8.63 -4.74 13.81
CA LYS A 23 -9.46 -3.63 14.26
C LYS A 23 -10.10 -2.90 13.08
N TYR A 24 -9.35 -2.62 12.01
CA TYR A 24 -9.90 -1.96 10.81
C TYR A 24 -10.95 -2.81 10.09
N SER A 25 -10.72 -4.12 9.97
CA SER A 25 -11.72 -5.04 9.40
C SER A 25 -13.02 -5.02 10.20
N GLN A 26 -12.94 -5.05 11.54
CA GLN A 26 -14.11 -4.99 12.41
C GLN A 26 -14.88 -3.67 12.26
N VAL A 27 -14.17 -2.53 12.25
CA VAL A 27 -14.79 -1.20 12.11
C VAL A 27 -15.44 -1.01 10.75
N ALA A 28 -14.86 -1.59 9.70
CA ALA A 28 -15.37 -1.51 8.33
C ALA A 28 -16.44 -2.57 8.01
N ASP A 29 -16.80 -3.44 8.97
CA ASP A 29 -17.68 -4.61 8.76
C ASP A 29 -17.22 -5.50 7.59
N LEU A 30 -15.90 -5.70 7.50
CA LEU A 30 -15.25 -6.52 6.49
C LEU A 30 -14.74 -7.83 7.10
N PRO A 31 -14.77 -8.94 6.34
CA PRO A 31 -14.15 -10.18 6.79
C PRO A 31 -12.65 -9.96 7.01
N PHE A 32 -12.10 -10.60 8.03
CA PHE A 32 -10.67 -10.58 8.28
C PHE A 32 -9.92 -11.21 7.10
N PRO A 33 -8.94 -10.53 6.49
CA PRO A 33 -8.31 -11.02 5.28
C PRO A 33 -7.42 -12.23 5.57
N SER A 34 -7.47 -13.22 4.66
CA SER A 34 -6.67 -14.44 4.79
C SER A 34 -5.18 -14.16 4.59
N PRO A 35 -4.27 -14.77 5.37
CA PRO A 35 -2.83 -14.66 5.13
C PRO A 35 -2.44 -15.25 3.76
N CYS A 36 -1.85 -14.44 2.88
CA CYS A 36 -1.55 -14.82 1.49
C CYS A 36 -0.72 -16.12 1.40
N LEU A 37 0.28 -16.27 2.27
CA LEU A 37 1.18 -17.43 2.28
C LEU A 37 0.56 -18.70 2.89
N GLY A 38 -0.58 -18.57 3.58
CA GLY A 38 -1.33 -19.71 4.12
C GLY A 38 -2.34 -20.31 3.13
N LEU A 39 -2.58 -19.64 1.99
CA LEU A 39 -3.53 -20.10 0.97
C LEU A 39 -2.87 -21.08 0.00
N SER A 40 -3.57 -22.17 -0.32
CA SER A 40 -3.24 -23.04 -1.45
C SER A 40 -3.34 -22.31 -2.79
N LYS A 41 -2.78 -22.90 -3.86
CA LYS A 41 -2.82 -22.30 -5.20
C LYS A 41 -4.25 -22.17 -5.72
N GLU A 42 -5.11 -23.11 -5.37
CA GLU A 42 -6.51 -23.18 -5.74
C GLU A 42 -7.33 -22.10 -5.02
N GLU A 43 -7.08 -21.91 -3.72
CA GLU A 43 -7.69 -20.83 -2.94
C GLU A 43 -7.26 -19.45 -3.48
N GLN A 44 -5.97 -19.24 -3.77
CA GLN A 44 -5.49 -17.99 -4.34
C GLN A 44 -6.12 -17.63 -5.69
N LYS A 45 -6.55 -18.63 -6.47
CA LYS A 45 -7.20 -18.44 -7.78
C LYS A 45 -8.69 -18.12 -7.69
N THR A 46 -9.32 -18.44 -6.57
CA THR A 46 -10.79 -18.32 -6.39
C THR A 46 -11.16 -17.25 -5.37
N LEU A 47 -10.18 -16.75 -4.61
CA LEU A 47 -10.38 -15.73 -3.59
C LEU A 47 -10.91 -14.43 -4.20
N ARG A 48 -12.05 -13.97 -3.66
CA ARG A 48 -12.67 -12.66 -3.98
C ARG A 48 -12.70 -11.72 -2.77
N THR A 49 -12.19 -12.17 -1.62
CA THR A 49 -12.13 -11.42 -0.36
C THR A 49 -10.73 -10.81 -0.17
N GLY A 50 -10.56 -10.01 0.89
CA GLY A 50 -9.29 -9.38 1.20
C GLY A 50 -8.16 -10.39 1.50
N VAL A 51 -6.93 -10.00 1.17
CA VAL A 51 -5.70 -10.77 1.39
C VAL A 51 -4.76 -9.98 2.29
N TYR A 52 -4.14 -10.66 3.26
CA TYR A 52 -3.08 -10.10 4.09
C TYR A 52 -1.71 -10.53 3.58
N TYR A 53 -0.89 -9.56 3.17
CA TYR A 53 0.47 -9.78 2.67
C TYR A 53 1.56 -9.51 3.71
N GLY A 54 1.20 -9.12 4.94
CA GLY A 54 2.17 -8.64 5.91
C GLY A 54 3.12 -9.73 6.41
N SER A 55 4.38 -9.34 6.58
CA SER A 55 5.42 -10.11 7.27
C SER A 55 6.25 -9.16 8.12
N SER A 56 6.76 -9.64 9.25
CA SER A 56 7.61 -8.85 10.16
C SER A 56 8.93 -8.43 9.53
N ALA A 57 9.39 -9.14 8.49
CA ALA A 57 10.65 -8.88 7.81
C ALA A 57 10.53 -7.96 6.58
N TYR A 58 9.34 -7.46 6.24
CA TYR A 58 9.16 -6.66 5.02
C TYR A 58 9.42 -5.16 5.21
N GLY A 59 10.20 -4.62 4.29
CA GLY A 59 10.55 -3.22 4.18
C GLY A 59 10.55 -2.75 2.72
N VAL A 60 11.01 -1.53 2.47
CA VAL A 60 11.11 -0.93 1.13
C VAL A 60 12.52 -1.00 0.56
N LEU A 61 13.50 -1.41 1.35
CA LEU A 61 14.88 -1.55 0.91
C LEU A 61 15.08 -2.90 0.17
N PRO A 62 16.10 -3.02 -0.70
CA PRO A 62 16.34 -4.24 -1.47
C PRO A 62 16.43 -5.51 -0.61
N ASP A 63 17.03 -5.39 0.58
CA ASP A 63 17.29 -6.51 1.48
C ASP A 63 16.04 -6.97 2.26
N THR A 64 15.03 -6.10 2.32
CA THR A 64 13.79 -6.30 3.11
C THR A 64 12.54 -6.33 2.22
N GLY A 65 12.62 -5.98 0.93
CA GLY A 65 11.47 -5.43 0.21
C GLY A 65 11.09 -6.01 -1.15
N LYS A 66 11.46 -7.26 -1.48
CA LYS A 66 11.11 -7.84 -2.80
C LYS A 66 9.84 -8.69 -2.82
N LEU A 67 9.29 -9.10 -1.68
CA LEU A 67 8.20 -10.07 -1.67
C LEU A 67 6.79 -9.45 -1.81
N PHE A 68 6.56 -8.24 -1.28
CA PHE A 68 5.23 -7.61 -1.29
C PHE A 68 4.69 -7.40 -2.71
N THR A 69 5.50 -6.77 -3.57
CA THR A 69 5.09 -6.47 -4.96
C THR A 69 4.74 -7.74 -5.73
N GLY A 70 5.57 -8.79 -5.61
CA GLY A 70 5.33 -10.08 -6.26
C GLY A 70 4.04 -10.79 -5.79
N LEU A 71 3.72 -10.73 -4.50
CA LEU A 71 2.48 -11.32 -3.96
C LEU A 71 1.24 -10.52 -4.39
N PHE A 72 1.33 -9.19 -4.39
CA PHE A 72 0.25 -8.34 -4.88
C PHE A 72 0.00 -8.58 -6.37
N GLU A 73 1.03 -8.56 -7.21
CA GLU A 73 0.91 -8.84 -8.65
C GLU A 73 0.26 -10.20 -8.93
N THR A 74 0.62 -11.23 -8.18
CA THR A 74 0.02 -12.57 -8.30
C THR A 74 -1.48 -12.53 -8.03
N THR A 75 -1.90 -11.80 -6.99
CA THR A 75 -3.31 -11.64 -6.65
C THR A 75 -4.07 -10.91 -7.76
N VAL A 76 -3.51 -9.85 -8.32
CA VAL A 76 -4.09 -9.11 -9.46
C VAL A 76 -4.27 -10.02 -10.68
N LYS A 77 -3.26 -10.85 -10.99
CA LYS A 77 -3.31 -11.82 -12.10
C LYS A 77 -4.38 -12.88 -11.87
N ASN A 78 -4.58 -13.34 -10.64
CA ASN A 78 -5.61 -14.32 -10.27
C ASN A 78 -7.03 -13.73 -10.28
N LEU A 79 -7.20 -12.45 -9.93
CA LEU A 79 -8.49 -11.76 -9.98
C LEU A 79 -8.97 -11.51 -11.42
N LYS A 80 -8.05 -11.31 -12.37
CA LYS A 80 -8.35 -10.99 -13.77
C LYS A 80 -9.31 -12.01 -14.45
N PRO A 81 -9.10 -13.34 -14.40
CA PRO A 81 -10.05 -14.30 -14.95
C PRO A 81 -11.36 -14.40 -14.16
N LEU A 82 -11.41 -13.97 -12.90
CA LEU A 82 -12.63 -13.97 -12.08
C LEU A 82 -13.55 -12.76 -12.36
N LEU A 83 -12.98 -11.71 -12.94
CA LEU A 83 -13.60 -10.44 -13.24
C LEU A 83 -13.54 -10.28 -14.76
N ASP A 84 -14.50 -10.89 -15.45
CA ASP A 84 -14.56 -11.09 -16.92
C ASP A 84 -14.54 -9.81 -17.78
N SER A 85 -14.33 -8.63 -17.18
CA SER A 85 -14.06 -7.42 -17.92
C SER A 85 -13.21 -6.43 -17.12
N PRO A 86 -12.44 -5.58 -17.82
CA PRO A 86 -11.77 -4.42 -17.25
C PRO A 86 -12.70 -3.49 -16.45
N LYS A 87 -13.97 -3.36 -16.86
CA LYS A 87 -14.98 -2.58 -16.12
C LYS A 87 -15.32 -3.22 -14.77
N LYS A 88 -15.54 -4.54 -14.74
CA LYS A 88 -15.76 -5.30 -13.49
C LYS A 88 -14.53 -5.24 -12.58
N MET A 89 -13.33 -5.29 -13.17
CA MET A 89 -12.08 -5.08 -12.45
C MET A 89 -12.10 -3.69 -11.78
N ALA A 90 -12.24 -2.61 -12.55
CA ALA A 90 -12.29 -1.25 -12.01
C ALA A 90 -13.36 -1.05 -10.91
N ASP A 91 -14.56 -1.61 -11.08
CA ASP A 91 -15.65 -1.54 -10.09
C ASP A 91 -15.35 -2.32 -8.81
N PHE A 92 -14.71 -3.49 -8.90
CA PHE A 92 -14.27 -4.25 -7.73
C PHE A 92 -13.29 -3.42 -6.87
N LEU A 93 -12.52 -2.56 -7.52
CA LEU A 93 -11.39 -1.85 -6.92
C LEU A 93 -11.72 -0.51 -6.34
N SER A 94 -12.64 0.22 -6.97
CA SER A 94 -13.23 1.41 -6.34
C SER A 94 -13.91 1.08 -5.00
N LYS A 95 -14.22 -0.20 -4.76
CA LYS A 95 -14.82 -0.72 -3.53
C LYS A 95 -13.82 -1.43 -2.60
N SER A 96 -12.56 -1.55 -3.02
CA SER A 96 -11.53 -2.26 -2.25
C SER A 96 -10.83 -1.32 -1.28
N LEU A 97 -10.55 -1.80 -0.06
CA LEU A 97 -9.78 -1.08 0.95
C LEU A 97 -8.35 -1.59 1.00
N PHE A 98 -7.37 -0.69 0.91
CA PHE A 98 -5.95 -1.01 1.00
C PHE A 98 -5.38 -0.51 2.32
N PHE A 99 -4.83 -1.42 3.12
CA PHE A 99 -4.06 -1.09 4.31
C PHE A 99 -2.60 -1.47 4.08
N ILE A 100 -1.71 -0.48 4.13
CA ILE A 100 -0.29 -0.68 3.86
C ILE A 100 0.53 -0.13 5.02
N SER A 101 1.32 -1.00 5.64
CA SER A 101 2.19 -0.68 6.77
C SER A 101 3.55 -1.32 6.51
N ILE A 102 4.54 -0.50 6.14
CA ILE A 102 5.88 -0.94 5.74
C ILE A 102 6.91 0.12 6.17
N GLY A 103 8.18 -0.27 6.34
CA GLY A 103 9.25 0.64 6.79
C GLY A 103 9.81 0.33 8.18
N ASN A 104 9.02 -0.30 9.05
CA ASN A 104 9.48 -0.66 10.40
C ASN A 104 10.65 -1.64 10.37
N ALA A 105 10.60 -2.64 9.47
CA ALA A 105 11.69 -3.57 9.28
C ALA A 105 12.97 -2.83 8.87
N ASP A 106 12.91 -1.94 7.89
CA ASP A 106 14.08 -1.17 7.42
C ASP A 106 14.74 -0.33 8.52
N ILE A 107 13.94 0.25 9.42
CA ILE A 107 14.48 0.97 10.58
C ILE A 107 15.22 -0.03 11.48
N SER A 108 14.54 -1.10 11.89
CA SER A 108 15.06 -2.08 12.84
C SER A 108 16.25 -2.90 12.34
N THR A 109 16.30 -3.23 11.04
CA THR A 109 17.30 -4.11 10.44
C THR A 109 18.38 -3.35 9.66
N SER A 110 18.23 -2.05 9.47
CA SER A 110 19.23 -1.23 8.79
C SER A 110 19.65 -0.03 9.62
N TYR A 111 18.75 0.89 9.93
CA TYR A 111 19.12 2.13 10.64
C TYR A 111 19.68 1.89 12.03
N ASP A 112 19.03 1.03 12.81
CA ASP A 112 19.42 0.78 14.20
C ASP A 112 20.81 0.17 14.30
N PHE A 113 21.22 -0.62 13.29
CA PHE A 113 22.53 -1.26 13.18
C PHE A 113 23.64 -0.35 12.61
N LEU A 114 23.31 0.88 12.16
CA LEU A 114 24.34 1.83 11.74
C LEU A 114 25.19 2.28 12.93
N ASP A 115 26.50 2.39 12.70
CA ASP A 115 27.41 3.01 13.67
C ASP A 115 27.15 4.52 13.81
N ASN A 116 27.75 5.14 14.83
CA ASN A 116 27.54 6.56 15.14
C ASN A 116 28.03 7.48 14.01
N THR A 117 29.09 7.11 13.30
CA THR A 117 29.64 7.88 12.18
C THR A 117 28.64 7.88 11.02
N MET A 118 28.08 6.71 10.70
CA MET A 118 27.07 6.55 9.65
C MET A 118 25.76 7.24 10.02
N LYS A 119 25.34 7.20 11.29
CA LYS A 119 24.16 7.94 11.79
C LYS A 119 24.36 9.46 11.74
N GLN A 120 25.58 9.96 11.89
CA GLN A 120 25.88 11.38 11.68
C GLN A 120 25.79 11.78 10.20
N GLN A 121 26.29 10.95 9.28
CA GLN A 121 26.21 11.19 7.84
C GLN A 121 24.78 11.03 7.28
N THR A 122 24.01 10.15 7.90
CA THR A 122 22.60 9.90 7.58
C THR A 122 21.76 10.00 8.86
N PRO A 123 21.42 11.22 9.30
CA PRO A 123 20.53 11.41 10.44
C PRO A 123 19.17 10.77 10.19
N PHE A 124 18.49 10.35 11.26
CA PHE A 124 17.21 9.64 11.17
C PHE A 124 16.17 10.35 10.27
N PRO A 125 15.99 11.68 10.32
CA PRO A 125 15.06 12.35 9.40
C PRO A 125 15.40 12.15 7.92
N LYS A 126 16.69 12.14 7.57
CA LYS A 126 17.16 11.91 6.19
C LYS A 126 16.91 10.46 5.78
N PHE A 127 17.14 9.51 6.68
CA PHE A 127 16.83 8.10 6.45
C PHE A 127 15.33 7.86 6.26
N ALA A 128 14.50 8.39 7.17
CA ALA A 128 13.04 8.28 7.13
C ALA A 128 12.47 8.92 5.85
N HIS A 129 13.03 10.05 5.41
CA HIS A 129 12.65 10.67 4.14
C HIS A 129 12.96 9.76 2.94
N ALA A 130 14.16 9.17 2.89
CA ALA A 130 14.54 8.26 1.81
C ALA A 130 13.64 7.00 1.76
N ILE A 131 13.28 6.44 2.92
CA ILE A 131 12.32 5.34 3.01
C ILE A 131 10.94 5.78 2.54
N SER A 132 10.48 6.95 2.93
CA SER A 132 9.18 7.49 2.52
C SER A 132 9.10 7.70 1.00
N GLN A 133 10.20 8.13 0.38
CA GLN A 133 10.29 8.24 -1.09
C GLN A 133 10.20 6.87 -1.75
N LYS A 134 11.01 5.89 -1.30
CA LYS A 134 10.96 4.51 -1.83
C LYS A 134 9.58 3.86 -1.64
N PHE A 135 8.95 4.09 -0.49
CA PHE A 135 7.59 3.68 -0.23
C PHE A 135 6.64 4.25 -1.29
N SER A 136 6.69 5.57 -1.51
CA SER A 136 5.86 6.25 -2.50
C SER A 136 6.05 5.69 -3.91
N ASP A 137 7.29 5.41 -4.30
CA ASP A 137 7.62 4.80 -5.58
C ASP A 137 7.02 3.39 -5.71
N ILE A 138 7.16 2.54 -4.68
CA ILE A 138 6.60 1.17 -4.66
C ILE A 138 5.07 1.21 -4.77
N ILE A 139 4.41 2.11 -4.03
CA ILE A 139 2.95 2.27 -4.13
C ILE A 139 2.56 2.69 -5.53
N LYS A 140 3.27 3.67 -6.10
CA LYS A 140 3.00 4.15 -7.45
C LYS A 140 3.18 3.04 -8.49
N ASP A 141 4.29 2.30 -8.44
CA ASP A 141 4.56 1.20 -9.38
C ASP A 141 3.51 0.09 -9.26
N SER A 142 3.13 -0.25 -8.02
CA SER A 142 2.08 -1.23 -7.75
C SER A 142 0.75 -0.76 -8.34
N MET A 143 0.39 0.50 -8.15
CA MET A 143 -0.83 1.09 -8.71
C MET A 143 -0.77 1.24 -10.23
N ASP A 144 0.38 1.54 -10.82
CA ASP A 144 0.56 1.64 -12.27
C ASP A 144 0.44 0.28 -12.94
N PHE A 145 1.14 -0.75 -12.42
CA PHE A 145 0.97 -2.15 -12.84
C PHE A 145 -0.50 -2.55 -12.77
N PHE A 146 -1.14 -2.15 -11.69
CA PHE A 146 -2.52 -2.49 -11.42
C PHE A 146 -3.50 -1.84 -12.39
N MET A 147 -3.35 -0.54 -12.65
CA MET A 147 -4.17 0.21 -13.61
C MET A 147 -3.95 -0.28 -15.04
N GLN A 148 -2.72 -0.67 -15.42
CA GLN A 148 -2.45 -1.29 -16.72
C GLN A 148 -3.22 -2.60 -16.91
N ASN A 149 -3.39 -3.38 -15.85
CA ASN A 149 -4.17 -4.62 -15.87
C ASN A 149 -5.69 -4.41 -15.80
N SER A 150 -6.13 -3.20 -15.46
CA SER A 150 -7.55 -2.83 -15.31
C SER A 150 -8.10 -2.02 -16.49
N ARG A 151 -7.26 -1.58 -17.45
CA ARG A 151 -7.72 -0.85 -18.63
C ARG A 151 -8.28 -1.78 -19.71
N PRO A 152 -9.43 -1.45 -20.31
CA PRO A 152 -9.86 -2.14 -21.52
C PRO A 152 -8.88 -1.91 -22.66
N SER A 153 -8.67 -2.95 -23.48
CA SER A 153 -7.90 -2.88 -24.71
C SER A 153 -8.68 -2.02 -25.71
N TYR A 154 -8.52 -0.71 -25.59
CA TYR A 154 -8.89 0.24 -26.64
C TYR A 154 -7.60 0.80 -27.25
N PRO A 155 -7.60 1.17 -28.54
CA PRO A 155 -6.45 1.82 -29.14
C PRO A 155 -6.14 3.11 -28.36
N SER A 156 -4.86 3.34 -28.12
CA SER A 156 -4.31 4.37 -27.25
C SER A 156 -4.88 5.76 -27.57
N MET A 157 -5.64 6.36 -26.64
CA MET A 157 -5.69 7.82 -26.53
C MET A 157 -4.42 8.28 -25.81
N SER A 158 -3.72 9.21 -26.44
CA SER A 158 -2.30 9.55 -26.32
C SER A 158 -1.90 10.38 -25.09
N MET A 159 -2.55 10.24 -23.93
CA MET A 159 -2.07 10.90 -22.71
C MET A 159 -1.30 9.91 -21.83
N SER A 160 -0.04 10.27 -21.55
CA SER A 160 0.81 9.54 -20.62
C SER A 160 0.17 9.55 -19.23
N SER A 161 0.32 8.48 -18.46
CA SER A 161 -0.15 8.43 -17.06
C SER A 161 0.43 9.56 -16.22
N LYS A 162 1.60 10.10 -16.60
CA LYS A 162 2.20 11.30 -15.96
C LYS A 162 1.32 12.54 -16.13
N ASP A 163 0.69 12.72 -17.29
CA ASP A 163 -0.10 13.90 -17.59
C ASP A 163 -1.43 13.88 -16.83
N LYS A 164 -2.06 12.70 -16.70
CA LYS A 164 -3.29 12.53 -15.92
C LYS A 164 -3.09 12.73 -14.42
N ILE A 165 -1.99 12.23 -13.86
CA ILE A 165 -1.67 12.44 -12.44
C ILE A 165 -1.36 13.92 -12.17
N ARG A 166 -0.67 14.60 -13.10
CA ARG A 166 -0.39 16.03 -12.99
C ARG A 166 -1.67 16.88 -13.05
N GLU A 167 -2.59 16.54 -13.94
CA GLU A 167 -3.89 17.22 -14.07
C GLU A 167 -4.74 17.03 -12.80
N LEU A 168 -4.86 15.80 -12.29
CA LEU A 168 -5.59 15.52 -11.04
C LEU A 168 -4.99 16.25 -9.82
N LEU A 169 -3.67 16.37 -9.75
CA LEU A 169 -3.00 17.14 -8.70
C LEU A 169 -3.21 18.65 -8.87
N GLN A 170 -3.22 19.15 -10.10
CA GLN A 170 -3.51 20.56 -10.40
C GLN A 170 -4.96 20.94 -10.06
N ASP A 171 -5.92 20.07 -10.39
CA ASP A 171 -7.33 20.27 -10.06
C ASP A 171 -7.59 20.22 -8.55
N ALA A 172 -6.88 19.34 -7.82
CA ALA A 172 -6.95 19.27 -6.36
C ALA A 172 -6.35 20.50 -5.67
N ILE A 173 -5.30 21.09 -6.25
CA ILE A 173 -4.69 22.34 -5.77
C ILE A 173 -5.61 23.53 -6.08
N ALA A 174 -6.22 23.56 -7.27
CA ALA A 174 -7.15 24.62 -7.68
C ALA A 174 -8.50 24.58 -6.96
N SER A 175 -8.88 23.42 -6.41
CA SER A 175 -10.16 23.23 -5.71
C SER A 175 -10.07 23.45 -4.18
N GLN A 176 -8.94 23.89 -3.65
CA GLN A 176 -8.90 24.30 -2.24
C GLN A 176 -9.54 25.68 -2.10
N PRO A 177 -10.60 25.85 -1.28
CA PRO A 177 -11.12 27.18 -0.98
C PRO A 177 -10.06 27.97 -0.22
N GLU A 178 -9.79 29.20 -0.65
CA GLU A 178 -8.95 30.13 0.10
C GLU A 178 -9.47 30.22 1.53
N ILE A 179 -8.63 29.83 2.49
CA ILE A 179 -8.88 30.05 3.90
C ILE A 179 -8.65 31.55 4.13
N VAL A 180 -9.75 32.32 4.14
CA VAL A 180 -9.81 33.68 4.70
C VAL A 180 -9.94 33.58 6.21
#